data_AF-A0A934PTF1-F1
#
_entry.id   AF-A0A934PTF1-F1
#
_cell.length_a   1.000
_cell.length_b   1.000
_cell.length_c   1.000
_cell.angle_alpha   90.00
_cell.angle_beta   90.00
_cell.angle_gamma   90.00
#
_symmetry.space_group_name_H-M   'P 1'
#
loop_
_entity.id
_entity.type
_entity.pdbx_description
1 polymer ?
#
loop_
_entity_poly.entity_id
_entity_poly.type
_entity_poly.pdbx_seq_one_letter_code
_entity_poly.pdbx_strand_id
1 'polypeptide(L)' 'MNEVNQPFELQITDPNGTEVSLQVSHESETFDMDYRGKPLSLLNNGDNTWSSLKGALDQETVNLIGAAIEQYYRHLKP' A
#
# COMPACT_ATOMS: atom_id res chain seq x y z
N MET A 1 -5.40 13.15 -18.64
CA MET A 1 -5.02 11.77 -18.25
C MET A 1 -5.13 11.73 -16.74
N ASN A 2 -5.95 10.85 -16.18
CA ASN A 2 -6.11 10.77 -14.72
C ASN A 2 -4.84 10.15 -14.13
N GLU A 3 -4.07 10.94 -13.39
CA GLU A 3 -2.87 10.51 -12.66
C GLU A 3 -3.16 9.44 -11.60
N VAL A 4 -4.45 9.21 -11.31
CA VAL A 4 -4.97 8.33 -10.27
C VAL A 4 -4.76 6.84 -10.56
N ASN A 5 -4.17 6.42 -11.69
CA ASN A 5 -3.95 4.98 -11.99
C ASN A 5 -2.51 4.66 -12.42
N GLN A 6 -1.57 5.60 -12.24
CA GLN A 6 -0.16 5.31 -12.52
C GLN A 6 0.45 4.60 -11.31
N PRO A 7 1.29 3.57 -11.53
CA PRO A 7 2.08 3.00 -10.46
C PRO A 7 2.91 4.08 -9.76
N PHE A 8 3.05 3.96 -8.44
CA PHE A 8 3.79 4.90 -7.62
C PHE A 8 4.68 4.18 -6.63
N GLU A 9 5.72 4.87 -6.16
CA GLU A 9 6.62 4.32 -5.16
C GLU A 9 6.27 4.84 -3.77
N LEU A 10 6.28 3.93 -2.80
CA LEU A 10 6.25 4.25 -1.38
C LEU A 10 7.57 3.85 -0.74
N GLN A 11 8.01 4.64 0.23
CA GLN A 11 9.03 4.25 1.18
C GLN A 11 8.37 4.10 2.55
N ILE A 12 8.55 2.93 3.15
CA ILE A 12 8.08 2.65 4.51
C ILE A 12 9.22 2.09 5.36
N THR A 13 9.11 2.25 6.66
CA THR A 13 9.94 1.51 7.62
C THR A 13 9.07 0.42 8.23
N ASP A 14 9.42 -0.84 7.99
CA ASP A 14 8.62 -1.96 8.47
C ASP A 14 8.75 -2.17 10.00
N PRO A 15 7.95 -3.06 10.62
CA PRO A 15 8.03 -3.31 12.06
C PRO A 15 9.41 -3.82 12.56
N ASN A 16 10.28 -4.29 11.66
CA ASN A 16 11.64 -4.70 11.99
C ASN A 16 12.64 -3.52 11.91
N GLY A 17 12.18 -2.30 11.64
CA GLY A 17 13.02 -1.12 11.45
C GLY A 17 13.76 -1.10 10.10
N THR A 18 13.34 -1.92 9.14
CA THR A 18 13.96 -1.98 7.81
C THR A 18 13.25 -1.04 6.85
N GLU A 19 13.99 -0.20 6.15
CA GLU A 19 13.45 0.59 5.05
C GLU A 19 13.10 -0.32 3.86
N VAL A 20 11.88 -0.21 3.37
CA VAL A 20 11.36 -0.97 2.24
C VAL A 20 10.78 0.01 1.22
N SER A 21 11.20 -0.15 -0.03
CA SER A 21 10.58 0.51 -1.17
C SER A 21 9.54 -0.40 -1.79
N LEU A 22 8.33 0.11 -2.00
CA LEU A 22 7.21 -0.60 -2.59
C LEU A 22 6.83 0.09 -3.89
N GLN A 23 6.82 -0.67 -4.98
CA GLN A 23 6.18 -0.25 -6.21
C GLN A 23 4.70 -0.67 -6.13
N VAL A 24 3.82 0.31 -6.00
CA VAL A 24 2.39 0.11 -5.81
C VAL A 24 1.66 0.40 -7.12
N SER A 25 0.87 -0.57 -7.56
CA SER A 25 -0.15 -0.41 -8.59
C SER A 25 -1.52 -0.64 -7.96
N HIS A 26 -2.58 -0.08 -8.53
CA HIS A 26 -3.92 -0.33 -8.00
C HIS A 26 -4.98 -0.28 -9.09
N GLU A 27 -6.06 -1.00 -8.82
CA GLU A 27 -7.29 -0.99 -9.59
C GLU A 27 -8.47 -0.88 -8.62
N SER A 28 -9.24 0.20 -8.71
CA SER A 28 -10.28 0.54 -7.72
C SER A 28 -9.71 0.60 -6.29
N GLU A 29 -10.28 -0.16 -5.34
CA GLU A 29 -9.84 -0.25 -3.96
C GLU A 29 -8.75 -1.32 -3.71
N THR A 30 -8.31 -2.05 -4.74
CA THR A 30 -7.28 -3.09 -4.60
C THR A 30 -5.91 -2.56 -5.01
N PHE A 31 -4.92 -2.74 -4.13
CA PHE A 31 -3.55 -2.28 -4.28
C PHE A 31 -2.61 -3.48 -4.32
N ASP A 32 -1.87 -3.60 -5.41
CA ASP A 32 -0.92 -4.67 -5.66
C ASP A 32 0.52 -4.14 -5.60
N MET A 33 1.40 -4.89 -4.96
CA MET A 33 2.81 -4.54 -4.80
C MET A 33 3.68 -5.77 -4.56
N ASP A 34 5.00 -5.58 -4.62
CA ASP A 34 5.97 -6.54 -4.10
C ASP A 34 6.47 -6.08 -2.73
N TYR A 35 6.37 -6.96 -1.73
CA TYR A 35 6.91 -6.74 -0.40
C TYR A 35 7.98 -7.78 -0.10
N ARG A 36 9.25 -7.35 -0.10
CA ARG A 36 10.43 -8.21 0.16
C ARG A 36 10.53 -9.43 -0.79
N GLY A 37 10.27 -9.22 -2.08
CA GLY A 37 10.29 -10.26 -3.12
C GLY A 37 9.07 -11.17 -3.11
N LYS A 38 8.00 -10.78 -2.42
CA LYS A 38 6.73 -11.54 -2.36
C LYS A 38 5.59 -10.67 -2.86
N PRO A 39 4.73 -11.20 -3.74
CA PRO A 39 3.54 -10.48 -4.19
C PRO A 39 2.56 -10.29 -3.03
N LEU A 40 2.11 -9.06 -2.85
CA LEU A 40 1.17 -8.60 -1.84
C LEU A 40 0.00 -7.88 -2.52
N SER A 41 -1.21 -8.16 -2.07
CA SER A 41 -2.42 -7.43 -2.51
C SER A 41 -3.20 -6.99 -1.28
N LEU A 42 -3.49 -5.70 -1.18
CA LEU A 42 -4.25 -5.08 -0.10
C LEU A 42 -5.57 -4.51 -0.64
N LEU A 43 -6.64 -4.61 0.15
CA LEU A 43 -7.94 -4.01 -0.11
C LEU A 43 -8.16 -2.85 0.88
N ASN A 44 -8.56 -1.68 0.36
CA ASN A 44 -9.13 -0.61 1.18
C ASN A 44 -10.63 -0.86 1.35
N ASN A 45 -11.10 -1.03 2.58
CA ASN A 45 -12.49 -1.40 2.87
C ASN A 45 -13.47 -0.20 2.83
N GLY A 46 -12.98 1.02 2.59
CA GLY A 46 -13.80 2.23 2.54
C GLY A 46 -14.17 2.83 3.91
N ASP A 47 -13.70 2.21 5.00
CA ASP A 47 -13.92 2.62 6.39
C ASP A 47 -12.60 2.89 7.15
N ASN A 48 -11.53 3.22 6.41
CA ASN A 48 -10.14 3.35 6.88
C ASN A 48 -9.52 2.04 7.42
N THR A 49 -10.13 0.89 7.16
CA THR A 49 -9.51 -0.41 7.43
C THR A 49 -8.93 -1.01 6.15
N TRP A 50 -7.87 -1.80 6.35
CA TRP A 50 -7.12 -2.43 5.27
C TRP A 50 -7.06 -3.94 5.50
N SER A 51 -7.19 -4.71 4.42
CA SER A 51 -7.19 -6.17 4.46
C SER A 51 -6.19 -6.75 3.45
N SER A 52 -5.47 -7.80 3.84
CA SER A 52 -4.63 -8.54 2.88
C SER A 52 -5.48 -9.55 2.12
N LEU A 53 -5.48 -9.46 0.80
CA LEU A 53 -6.08 -10.44 -0.11
C LEU A 53 -5.07 -11.54 -0.49
N LYS A 54 -3.79 -11.16 -0.59
CA LYS A 54 -2.70 -12.05 -1.02
C LYS A 54 -1.43 -11.69 -0.27
N GLY A 55 -0.73 -12.69 0.23
CA GLY A 55 0.46 -12.50 1.06
C GLY A 55 0.09 -12.53 2.56
N ALA A 56 0.78 -13.39 3.30
CA ALA A 56 0.60 -13.49 4.74
C ALA A 56 1.46 -12.41 5.43
N LEU A 57 0.85 -11.27 5.72
CA LEU A 57 1.40 -10.23 6.58
C LEU A 57 0.55 -10.14 7.85
N ASP A 58 1.18 -9.75 8.95
CA ASP A 58 0.46 -9.33 10.15
C ASP A 58 -0.35 -8.04 9.89
N GLN A 59 -1.39 -7.83 10.69
CA GLN A 59 -2.29 -6.69 10.54
C GLN A 59 -1.58 -5.35 10.79
N GLU A 60 -0.52 -5.34 11.61
CA GLU A 60 0.29 -4.13 11.86
C GLU A 60 0.96 -3.66 10.57
N THR A 61 1.61 -4.57 9.84
CA THR A 61 2.24 -4.28 8.55
C THR A 61 1.21 -3.88 7.49
N VAL A 62 0.05 -4.55 7.45
CA VAL A 62 -1.05 -4.18 6.54
C VAL A 62 -1.52 -2.74 6.80
N ASN A 63 -1.74 -2.38 8.06
CA ASN A 63 -2.15 -1.04 8.44
C ASN A 63 -1.09 0.02 8.14
N LEU A 64 0.19 -0.31 8.35
CA LEU A 64 1.31 0.57 8.02
C LEU A 64 1.34 0.91 6.53
N ILE A 65 1.26 -0.11 5.65
CA ILE A 65 1.25 0.09 4.20
C ILE A 65 0.00 0.87 3.79
N GLY A 66 -1.18 0.51 4.31
CA GLY A 66 -2.42 1.22 4.05
C GLY A 66 -2.34 2.70 4.40
N ALA A 67 -1.80 3.04 5.57
CA ALA A 67 -1.60 4.42 5.99
C ALA A 67 -0.63 5.19 5.07
N ALA A 68 0.44 4.53 4.60
CA ALA A 68 1.38 5.13 3.65
C ALA A 68 0.72 5.41 2.29
N ILE A 69 -0.14 4.50 1.81
CA ILE A 69 -0.94 4.70 0.60
C ILE A 69 -1.89 5.91 0.77
N GLU A 70 -2.62 5.98 1.88
CA GLU A 70 -3.51 7.12 2.16
C GLU A 70 -2.74 8.44 2.21
N GLN A 71 -1.58 8.44 2.86
CA GLN A 71 -0.73 9.62 2.94
C GLN A 71 -0.29 10.08 1.55
N TYR A 72 0.13 9.17 0.68
CA TYR A 72 0.50 9.50 -0.71
C TYR A 72 -0.62 10.24 -1.43
N TYR A 73 -1.85 9.72 -1.43
CA TYR A 73 -2.97 10.38 -2.09
C TYR A 73 -3.41 11.69 -1.42
N ARG A 74 -3.22 11.85 -0.11
CA ARG A 74 -3.47 13.14 0.55
C ARG A 74 -2.51 14.22 0.06
N HIS A 75 -1.26 13.88 -0.28
CA HIS A 75 -0.29 14.85 -0.82
C HIS A 75 -0.54 15.18 -2.30
N LEU A 76 -1.22 14.30 -3.05
CA LEU A 76 -1.61 14.55 -4.43
C LEU A 76 -2.89 15.41 -4.57
N LYS A 77 -3.72 15.46 -3.52
CA LYS A 77 -4.92 16.30 -3.52
C LYS A 77 -4.51 17.73 -3.11
N PRO A 78 -4.65 18.74 -4.00
CA PRO A 78 -4.37 20.14 -3.67
C PRO A 78 -5.34 20.71 -2.62
#